data_AF-A0A1Z7WW32-F1
#
_entry.id   AF-A0A1Z7WW32-F1
#
_cell.length_a   1.000
_cell.length_b   1.000
_cell.length_c   1.000
_cell.angle_alpha   90.00
_cell.angle_beta   90.00
_cell.angle_gamma   90.00
#
_symmetry.space_group_name_H-M   'P 1'
#
loop_
_entity.id
_entity.type
_entity.pdbx_description
1 polymer ?
#
loop_
_entity_poly.entity_id
_entity_poly.type
_entity_poly.pdbx_seq_one_letter_code
_entity_poly.pdbx_strand_id
1 'polypeptide(L)'
;MIEGIFSIVIALVEIVVTIITTVIELIVGLFTTAGEALSIGEALILFFVFLAEVVWWGILWVVELVASLFNWRKPNVIPRPVLRTEKRNKEEL
;
A
#
# COMPACT_ATOMS: atom_id res chain seq x y z
N MET A 1 16.79 -32.35 11.62
CA MET A 1 16.52 -31.69 10.31
C MET A 1 15.11 -31.10 10.24
N ILE A 2 14.05 -31.83 10.64
CA ILE A 2 12.65 -31.32 10.67
C ILE A 2 12.48 -30.08 11.57
N GLU A 3 13.11 -30.04 12.74
CA GLU A 3 13.05 -28.89 13.66
C GLU A 3 13.62 -27.60 13.04
N GLY A 4 14.69 -27.73 12.23
CA GLY A 4 15.27 -26.58 11.53
C GLY A 4 14.34 -26.01 10.46
N ILE A 5 13.60 -26.87 9.76
CA ILE A 5 12.59 -26.44 8.76
C ILE A 5 11.42 -25.75 9.46
N PHE A 6 10.93 -26.31 10.58
CA PHE A 6 9.87 -25.66 11.37
C PHE A 6 10.30 -24.31 11.92
N SER A 7 11.52 -24.18 12.42
CA SER A 7 12.08 -22.91 12.89
C SER A 7 12.12 -21.84 11.80
N ILE A 8 12.54 -22.21 10.58
CA ILE A 8 12.55 -21.28 9.43
C ILE A 8 11.14 -20.83 9.07
N VAL A 9 10.15 -21.73 9.05
CA VAL A 9 8.76 -21.39 8.73
C VAL A 9 8.18 -20.45 9.79
N ILE A 10 8.43 -20.70 11.07
CA ILE A 10 7.98 -19.83 12.17
C ILE A 10 8.61 -18.44 12.03
N ALA A 11 9.92 -18.37 11.81
CA ALA A 11 10.62 -17.10 11.61
C ALA A 11 10.06 -16.31 10.41
N LEU A 12 9.73 -16.99 9.32
CA LEU A 12 9.09 -16.37 8.15
C LEU A 12 7.73 -15.77 8.48
N VAL A 13 6.88 -16.51 9.20
CA VAL A 13 5.57 -16.02 9.63
C VAL A 13 5.73 -14.83 10.58
N GLU A 14 6.65 -14.91 11.52
CA GLU A 14 6.91 -13.83 12.49
C GLU A 14 7.42 -12.57 11.81
N ILE A 15 8.29 -12.68 10.80
CA ILE A 15 8.74 -11.54 9.99
C ILE A 15 7.56 -10.90 9.28
N VAL A 16 6.68 -11.69 8.66
CA VAL A 16 5.50 -11.16 7.95
C VAL A 16 4.57 -10.43 8.92
N VAL A 17 4.29 -11.03 10.07
CA VAL A 17 3.46 -10.41 11.12
C VAL A 17 4.11 -9.13 11.63
N THR A 18 5.43 -9.13 11.88
CA THR A 18 6.17 -7.97 12.36
C THR A 18 6.12 -6.81 11.36
N ILE A 19 6.29 -7.10 10.06
CA ILE A 19 6.18 -6.09 9.00
C ILE A 19 4.78 -5.48 8.99
N ILE A 20 3.74 -6.30 9.07
CA ILE A 20 2.35 -5.84 9.09
C ILE A 20 2.11 -4.94 10.31
N THR A 21 2.52 -5.38 11.51
CA THR A 21 2.36 -4.61 12.75
C THR A 21 3.09 -3.27 12.67
N THR A 22 4.34 -3.26 12.18
CA THR A 22 5.14 -2.04 12.03
C THR A 22 4.46 -1.05 11.08
N VAL A 23 3.86 -1.53 9.98
CA VAL A 23 3.12 -0.67 9.04
C VAL A 23 1.89 -0.07 9.71
N ILE A 24 1.13 -0.87 10.49
CA ILE A 24 -0.04 -0.39 11.23
C ILE A 24 0.37 0.67 12.26
N GLU A 25 1.41 0.41 13.04
CA GLU A 25 1.92 1.37 14.03
C GLU A 25 2.39 2.67 13.39
N LEU A 26 3.06 2.59 12.24
CA LEU A 26 3.49 3.76 11.49
C LEU A 26 2.29 4.59 11.03
N ILE A 27 1.23 3.94 10.52
CA ILE A 27 -0.01 4.63 10.14
C ILE A 27 -0.63 5.29 11.39
N VAL A 28 -0.82 4.55 12.47
CA VAL A 28 -1.43 5.07 13.71
C VAL A 28 -0.64 6.25 14.26
N GLY A 29 0.69 6.14 14.37
CA GLY A 29 1.55 7.21 14.90
C GLY A 29 1.51 8.50 14.06
N LEU A 30 1.35 8.36 12.74
CA LEU A 30 1.22 9.48 11.83
C LEU A 30 -0.13 10.20 12.05
N PHE A 31 -1.22 9.44 12.26
CA PHE A 31 -2.55 9.99 12.51
C PHE A 31 -2.75 10.51 13.95
N THR A 32 -2.11 9.93 14.97
CA THR A 32 -2.19 10.48 16.34
C THR A 32 -1.51 11.84 16.43
N THR A 33 -0.35 11.99 15.80
CA THR A 33 0.40 13.26 15.79
C THR A 33 -0.30 14.32 14.94
N ALA A 34 -0.83 13.95 13.78
CA ALA A 34 -1.58 14.87 12.92
C ALA A 34 -2.98 15.21 13.47
N GLY A 35 -3.60 14.29 14.21
CA GLY A 35 -4.93 14.43 14.80
C GLY A 35 -5.01 15.51 15.88
N GLU A 36 -3.90 15.84 16.54
CA GLU A 36 -3.85 16.96 17.50
C GLU A 36 -4.00 18.34 16.82
N ALA A 37 -3.69 18.44 15.52
CA ALA A 37 -3.76 19.68 14.77
C ALA A 37 -5.10 19.89 14.02
N LEU A 38 -5.92 18.83 13.92
CA LEU A 38 -7.13 18.79 13.10
C LEU A 38 -8.36 18.62 13.99
N SER A 39 -9.48 19.22 13.59
CA SER A 39 -10.76 18.85 14.23
C SER A 39 -11.10 17.39 13.93
N ILE A 40 -11.82 16.72 14.84
CA ILE A 40 -12.21 15.31 14.69
C ILE A 40 -12.90 15.04 13.34
N GLY A 41 -13.70 16.00 12.85
CA GLY A 41 -14.35 15.91 11.55
C GLY A 41 -13.37 15.93 10.37
N GLU A 42 -12.37 16.83 10.40
CA GLU A 42 -11.35 16.92 9.35
C GLU A 42 -10.41 15.71 9.37
N ALA A 43 -10.05 15.22 10.56
CA ALA A 43 -9.25 14.03 10.74
C ALA A 43 -9.95 12.78 10.16
N LEU A 44 -11.26 12.64 10.37
CA LEU A 44 -12.05 11.53 9.81
C LEU A 44 -12.12 11.58 8.28
N ILE A 45 -12.29 12.78 7.69
CA ILE A 45 -12.32 12.94 6.23
C ILE A 45 -10.97 12.56 5.64
N LEU A 46 -9.87 13.06 6.21
CA LEU A 46 -8.52 12.73 5.75
C LEU A 46 -8.19 11.25 5.92
N PHE A 47 -8.62 10.64 7.03
CA PHE A 47 -8.48 9.20 7.25
C PHE A 47 -9.22 8.39 6.19
N PHE A 48 -10.45 8.79 5.84
CA PHE A 48 -11.24 8.09 4.82
C PHE A 48 -10.62 8.21 3.43
N VAL A 49 -10.11 9.40 3.07
CA VAL A 49 -9.40 9.63 1.80
C VAL A 49 -8.11 8.81 1.75
N PHE A 50 -7.34 8.79 2.84
CA PHE A 50 -6.14 7.98 2.96
C PHE A 50 -6.45 6.48 2.81
N LEU A 51 -7.50 5.99 3.46
CA LEU A 51 -7.91 4.59 3.40
C LEU A 51 -8.36 4.23 1.98
N ALA A 52 -9.09 5.12 1.29
CA ALA A 52 -9.45 4.94 -0.12
C ALA A 52 -8.21 4.88 -1.03
N GLU A 53 -7.22 5.74 -0.81
CA GLU A 53 -5.95 5.73 -1.55
C GLU A 53 -5.19 4.41 -1.30
N VAL A 54 -5.06 3.98 -0.04
CA VAL A 54 -4.40 2.71 0.33
C VAL A 54 -5.08 1.51 -0.32
N VAL A 55 -6.42 1.46 -0.29
CA VAL A 55 -7.20 0.40 -0.94
C VAL A 55 -6.98 0.41 -2.45
N TRP A 56 -7.00 1.58 -3.09
CA TRP A 56 -6.77 1.72 -4.52
C TRP A 56 -5.36 1.24 -4.93
N TRP A 57 -4.33 1.64 -4.17
CA TRP A 57 -2.96 1.16 -4.34
C TRP A 57 -2.84 -0.34 -4.15
N GLY A 58 -3.50 -0.90 -3.13
CA GLY A 58 -3.56 -2.33 -2.88
C GLY A 58 -4.15 -3.10 -4.06
N ILE A 59 -5.25 -2.61 -4.64
CA ILE A 59 -5.88 -3.22 -5.82
C ILE A 59 -4.92 -3.20 -7.01
N LEU A 60 -4.27 -2.07 -7.29
CA LEU A 60 -3.31 -1.98 -8.39
C LEU A 60 -2.14 -2.95 -8.18
N TRP A 61 -1.63 -3.06 -6.94
CA TRP A 61 -0.58 -4.01 -6.57
C TRP A 61 -0.99 -5.46 -6.82
N VAL A 62 -2.19 -5.83 -6.38
CA VAL A 62 -2.71 -7.18 -6.61
C VAL A 62 -2.88 -7.46 -8.11
N VAL A 63 -3.43 -6.51 -8.87
CA VAL A 63 -3.62 -6.66 -10.32
C VAL A 63 -2.28 -6.84 -11.04
N GLU A 64 -1.27 -6.03 -10.73
CA GLU A 64 0.05 -6.15 -11.34
C GLU A 64 0.75 -7.46 -10.97
N LEU A 65 0.65 -7.90 -9.71
CA LEU A 65 1.19 -9.18 -9.26
C LEU A 65 0.52 -10.35 -9.99
N VAL A 66 -0.81 -10.31 -10.13
CA VAL A 66 -1.57 -11.33 -10.86
C VAL A 66 -1.20 -11.32 -12.35
N ALA A 67 -1.15 -10.15 -12.98
CA ALA A 67 -0.76 -10.02 -14.38
C ALA A 67 0.68 -10.48 -14.63
N SER A 68 1.59 -10.20 -13.70
CA SER A 68 2.99 -10.64 -13.76
C SER A 68 3.13 -12.14 -13.58
N LEU A 69 2.33 -12.73 -12.70
CA LEU A 69 2.27 -14.17 -12.48
C LEU A 69 1.77 -14.90 -13.73
N PHE A 70 0.68 -14.42 -14.35
CA PHE A 70 0.12 -15.02 -15.57
C PHE A 70 0.98 -14.83 -16.81
N ASN A 71 1.64 -13.67 -16.95
CA ASN A 71 2.47 -13.39 -18.12
C ASN A 71 3.95 -13.80 -17.93
N TRP A 72 4.34 -14.35 -16.76
CA TRP A 72 5.74 -14.67 -16.42
C TRP A 72 6.71 -13.51 -16.68
N ARG A 73 6.27 -12.28 -16.38
CA ARG A 73 7.10 -11.08 -16.46
C ARG A 73 7.38 -10.57 -15.06
N LYS A 74 8.45 -9.79 -14.91
CA LYS A 74 8.72 -9.13 -13.63
C LYS A 74 7.64 -8.06 -13.37
N PRO A 75 7.15 -7.93 -12.12
CA PRO A 75 6.20 -6.88 -11.77
C PRO A 75 6.82 -5.53 -12.03
N ASN A 76 6.07 -4.71 -12.76
CA ASN A 76 6.47 -3.35 -13.06
C ASN A 76 6.15 -2.45 -11.86
N VAL A 77 6.93 -1.39 -11.68
CA VAL A 77 6.64 -0.44 -10.60
C VAL A 77 5.35 0.29 -10.95
N ILE A 78 4.30 0.10 -10.14
CA ILE A 78 3.01 0.74 -10.35
C ILE A 78 3.19 2.25 -10.16
N PRO A 79 3.01 3.06 -11.23
CA PRO A 79 3.08 4.51 -11.10
C PRO A 79 1.87 5.01 -10.30
N ARG A 80 2.09 6.09 -9.53
CA ARG A 80 1.07 6.72 -8.69
C ARG A 80 -0.21 6.98 -9.51
N PRO A 81 -1.40 6.59 -9.03
CA PRO A 81 -2.65 6.79 -9.74
C PRO A 81 -2.89 8.30 -9.91
N VAL A 82 -2.79 8.80 -11.14
CA VAL A 82 -3.05 10.20 -11.46
C VAL A 82 -4.53 10.32 -11.83
N LEU A 83 -5.36 10.82 -10.91
CA LEU A 83 -6.80 11.03 -11.11
C LEU A 83 -7.13 12.02 -12.26
N ARG A 84 -6.14 12.79 -12.74
CA ARG A 84 -6.31 13.74 -13.83
C ARG A 84 -5.03 13.86 -14.65
N THR A 85 -4.85 13.00 -15.64
CA THR A 85 -3.99 13.35 -16.76
C THR A 85 -4.76 14.38 -17.58
N GLU A 86 -4.35 15.64 -17.49
CA GLU A 86 -4.72 16.61 -18.51
C GLU A 86 -4.24 16.02 -19.84
N LYS A 87 -5.18 15.54 -20.67
CA LYS A 87 -4.88 15.14 -22.04
C LYS A 87 -4.48 16.43 -22.75
N ARG A 88 -3.20 16.78 -22.70
CA ARG A 88 -2.63 17.83 -23.54
C ARG A 88 -2.83 17.35 -24.97
N ASN A 89 -3.84 17.94 -25.60
CA ASN A 89 -4.23 17.65 -26.97
C ASN A 89 -2.99 17.85 -27.84
N LYS A 90 -2.54 16.78 -28.51
CA LYS A 90 -1.44 16.84 -29.48
C LYS A 90 -1.96 17.38 -30.80
N GLU A 91 -2.44 18.63 -30.81
CA GLU A 91 -2.75 19.34 -32.03
C GLU A 91 -2.47 20.82 -31.76
N GLU A 92 -1.25 21.26 -32.06
CA GLU A 92 -0.97 22.53 -32.76
C GLU A 92 0.54 22.82 -32.79
N LEU A 93 1.02 22.96 -34.04
CA LEU A 93 2.29 23.49 -34.57
C LEU A 93 3.50 22.55 -34.64
#